data_AF-A0A067TFU3-F1
#
_entry.id   AF-A0A067TFU3-F1
#
_cell.length_a   1.000
_cell.length_b   1.000
_cell.length_c   1.000
_cell.angle_alpha   90.00
_cell.angle_beta   90.00
_cell.angle_gamma   90.00
#
_symmetry.space_group_name_H-M   'P 1'
#
loop_
_entity.id
_entity.type
_entity.pdbx_description
1 polymer ?
#
loop_
_entity_poly.entity_id
_entity_poly.type
_entity_poly.pdbx_seq_one_letter_code
_entity_poly.pdbx_strand_id
1 'polypeptide(L)'
;MNQNSPGDTSVESDIEMIDISDVEEGAPIPPKPLQNGHARPETDWDDDDEANADDEGSRGLLSGSVQKMRFEVSPVKVWPQVKGIVVESAPTLLMTTISLLFTGKLLDKVSHWRAMQEVDQLIMIIPVVLNLNGNLEMNLSARLGTAANVGELDDPAVMRSIIMGSLALLQVQTISVSFIAACIALILGRFVPRNGPQKLPSPIPTNSTSTVVRELLTYSLENRDTEVGRKSGIPTLIMVASTTMTAAALSGIILGSFMCTLIVLCRKFDRDPDNIAPAVASCLGDLFTLILVGVVSTLLIPFIRTPIPFVIAILVVCCAITCFFYALKNEHVRPLLKEGWSPLFGAMAISSGTGIVLDMFVSRYEGFAVLAVVISGLPGAAGSILVSRLSTSLHAAKLALERALPTYSTPSKHPEPSPLLSMITLLVITLPVEVIFLGILDGLGWLNLPFLFVVFSIGFFCCAVLASLIIAHLLTNFLWSKNRDPDMYALPIHSALMDLIGQLLLVLCFEIVSGLGGKVRMKS
;
A
#
# COMPACT_ATOMS: atom_id res chain seq x y z
N MET A 1 59.90 32.42 -13.91
CA MET A 1 59.65 32.32 -15.37
C MET A 1 59.22 30.88 -15.66
N ASN A 2 58.02 30.71 -16.24
CA ASN A 2 57.37 29.54 -16.88
C ASN A 2 57.24 28.22 -16.08
N GLN A 3 56.04 27.71 -15.73
CA GLN A 3 54.92 27.17 -16.54
C GLN A 3 55.25 25.90 -17.35
N ASN A 4 54.89 24.69 -16.87
CA ASN A 4 53.71 23.91 -17.33
C ASN A 4 53.67 22.45 -16.81
N SER A 5 52.43 21.95 -16.71
CA SER A 5 51.86 20.70 -16.16
C SER A 5 52.47 19.36 -16.63
N PRO A 6 52.27 18.27 -15.86
CA PRO A 6 51.30 17.21 -16.20
C PRO A 6 50.48 16.77 -14.95
N GLY A 7 49.30 16.13 -14.98
CA GLY A 7 48.66 15.24 -15.95
C GLY A 7 48.24 13.97 -15.19
N ASP A 8 46.93 13.81 -14.97
CA ASP A 8 46.24 12.81 -14.13
C ASP A 8 46.65 11.33 -14.32
N THR A 9 46.68 10.58 -13.21
CA THR A 9 46.61 9.10 -13.19
C THR A 9 45.48 8.63 -12.30
N SER A 10 44.46 8.04 -12.93
CA SER A 10 43.36 7.29 -12.32
C SER A 10 43.82 5.95 -11.77
N VAL A 11 43.42 5.64 -10.53
CA VAL A 11 43.62 4.35 -9.86
C VAL A 11 42.48 3.41 -10.22
N GLU A 12 42.87 2.26 -10.75
CA GLU A 12 42.09 1.09 -11.13
C GLU A 12 41.92 0.18 -9.89
N SER A 13 40.72 -0.34 -9.63
CA SER A 13 40.44 -1.25 -8.50
C SER A 13 39.80 -2.55 -8.99
N ASP A 14 40.63 -3.59 -9.03
CA ASP A 14 40.42 -4.99 -8.64
C ASP A 14 39.07 -5.69 -8.92
N ILE A 15 39.12 -6.62 -9.89
CA ILE A 15 38.16 -7.71 -10.11
C ILE A 15 38.86 -9.02 -9.69
N GLU A 16 38.37 -9.66 -8.62
CA GLU A 16 38.78 -11.02 -8.23
C GLU A 16 38.16 -12.07 -9.18
N MET A 17 39.04 -12.87 -9.82
CA MET A 17 38.68 -14.09 -10.53
C MET A 17 38.54 -15.26 -9.54
N ILE A 18 37.47 -16.04 -9.67
CA ILE A 18 37.29 -17.33 -8.98
C ILE A 18 37.68 -18.45 -9.95
N ASP A 19 38.66 -19.22 -9.52
CA ASP A 19 39.21 -20.43 -10.13
C ASP A 19 38.25 -21.62 -9.95
N ILE A 20 38.02 -22.41 -11.00
CA ILE A 20 37.26 -23.66 -10.94
C ILE A 20 38.10 -24.73 -11.63
N SER A 21 38.78 -25.52 -10.81
CA SER A 21 39.32 -26.83 -11.16
C SER A 21 38.84 -27.86 -10.13
N ASP A 22 38.51 -29.05 -10.65
CA ASP A 22 38.24 -30.32 -9.96
C ASP A 22 36.78 -30.67 -9.63
N VAL A 23 36.10 -31.36 -10.55
CA VAL A 23 35.26 -32.54 -10.23
C VAL A 23 35.36 -33.57 -11.37
N GLU A 24 35.67 -34.82 -10.97
CA GLU A 24 35.91 -36.03 -11.76
C GLU A 24 34.71 -36.58 -12.58
N GLU A 25 35.12 -37.31 -13.63
CA GLU A 25 34.51 -38.39 -14.42
C GLU A 25 33.19 -39.07 -13.99
N GLY A 26 32.29 -39.23 -14.98
CA GLY A 26 31.77 -40.56 -15.35
C GLY A 26 30.24 -40.79 -15.37
N ALA A 27 29.78 -41.43 -16.47
CA ALA A 27 28.53 -42.21 -16.66
C ALA A 27 27.35 -41.52 -17.42
N PRO A 28 26.51 -42.27 -18.17
CA PRO A 28 26.33 -42.06 -19.61
C PRO A 28 24.94 -41.52 -20.05
N ILE A 29 24.94 -40.96 -21.26
CA ILE A 29 23.82 -40.36 -21.99
C ILE A 29 22.74 -41.41 -22.34
N PRO A 30 21.44 -41.17 -22.08
CA PRO A 30 20.36 -42.02 -22.61
C PRO A 30 19.99 -41.61 -24.06
N PRO A 31 19.54 -42.56 -24.90
CA PRO A 31 19.35 -42.33 -26.33
C PRO A 31 18.06 -41.56 -26.64
N LYS A 32 18.13 -40.72 -27.68
CA LYS A 32 16.99 -40.03 -28.31
C LYS A 32 16.00 -41.05 -28.90
N PRO A 33 14.68 -40.89 -28.76
CA PRO A 33 13.72 -41.66 -29.54
C PRO A 33 13.56 -41.08 -30.95
N LEU A 34 13.50 -41.98 -31.93
CA LEU A 34 13.14 -41.77 -33.32
C LEU A 34 11.74 -41.15 -33.46
N GLN A 35 11.62 -40.07 -34.22
CA GLN A 35 10.33 -39.48 -34.59
C GLN A 35 9.90 -40.07 -35.94
N ASN A 36 9.07 -41.11 -35.90
CA ASN A 36 8.27 -41.56 -37.04
C ASN A 36 7.09 -40.60 -37.23
N GLY A 37 6.82 -40.26 -38.49
CA GLY A 37 5.76 -39.35 -38.87
C GLY A 37 4.36 -39.92 -38.65
N HIS A 38 3.39 -39.02 -38.47
CA HIS A 38 2.03 -39.17 -39.01
C HIS A 38 1.34 -37.80 -39.15
N ALA A 39 0.89 -37.58 -40.38
CA ALA A 39 -0.31 -36.88 -40.85
C ALA A 39 -1.04 -35.90 -39.91
N ARG A 40 -1.13 -34.65 -40.37
CA ARG A 40 -2.23 -33.71 -40.06
C ARG A 40 -3.32 -33.85 -41.12
N PRO A 41 -4.61 -33.77 -40.80
CA PRO A 41 -5.63 -33.34 -41.73
C PRO A 41 -5.87 -31.83 -41.62
N GLU A 42 -6.11 -31.28 -42.80
CA GLU A 42 -6.50 -29.92 -43.15
C GLU A 42 -7.81 -29.48 -42.49
N THR A 43 -7.95 -28.18 -42.25
CA THR A 43 -9.23 -27.47 -42.41
C THR A 43 -8.94 -26.01 -42.75
N ASP A 44 -9.30 -25.68 -43.99
CA ASP A 44 -9.45 -24.33 -44.56
C ASP A 44 -10.21 -23.39 -43.65
N TRP A 45 -9.80 -22.12 -43.61
CA TRP A 45 -10.67 -20.99 -43.94
C TRP A 45 -9.81 -19.89 -44.54
N ASP A 46 -10.11 -19.59 -45.81
CA ASP A 46 -9.67 -18.45 -46.60
C ASP A 46 -9.92 -17.13 -45.87
N ASP A 47 -8.98 -16.19 -46.01
CA ASP A 47 -9.34 -14.82 -46.39
C ASP A 47 -8.10 -14.14 -46.97
N ASP A 48 -8.28 -13.73 -48.22
CA ASP A 48 -7.37 -13.05 -49.11
C ASP A 48 -6.90 -11.70 -48.56
N ASP A 49 -5.63 -11.37 -48.79
CA ASP A 49 -5.23 -10.02 -49.18
C ASP A 49 -3.85 -10.09 -49.84
N GLU A 50 -3.88 -10.25 -51.16
CA GLU A 50 -2.77 -10.00 -52.08
C GLU A 50 -2.38 -8.51 -52.05
N ALA A 51 -1.08 -8.21 -51.89
CA ALA A 51 -0.47 -7.07 -52.55
C ALA A 51 1.07 -7.21 -52.62
N ASN A 52 1.50 -7.65 -53.80
CA ASN A 52 2.73 -7.29 -54.51
C ASN A 52 4.08 -7.79 -53.98
N ALA A 53 4.46 -8.92 -54.58
CA ALA A 53 5.83 -9.24 -54.94
C ALA A 53 6.33 -8.32 -56.07
N ASP A 54 7.60 -7.93 -56.00
CA ASP A 54 8.53 -7.67 -57.12
C ASP A 54 9.93 -7.85 -56.50
N ASP A 55 10.54 -9.02 -56.68
CA ASP A 55 11.59 -9.32 -57.66
C ASP A 55 12.95 -8.67 -57.34
N GLU A 56 13.88 -9.47 -56.81
CA GLU A 56 15.22 -9.58 -57.39
C GLU A 56 15.97 -10.76 -56.76
N GLY A 57 16.06 -11.84 -57.54
CA GLY A 57 16.99 -12.94 -57.27
C GLY A 57 18.42 -12.57 -57.66
N SER A 58 19.35 -13.24 -56.98
CA SER A 58 20.74 -13.50 -57.40
C SER A 58 21.80 -12.42 -57.12
N ARG A 59 22.38 -12.41 -55.91
CA ARG A 59 23.81 -12.10 -55.72
C ARG A 59 24.45 -12.91 -54.58
N GLY A 60 25.31 -13.84 -54.98
CA GLY A 60 26.66 -13.94 -54.41
C GLY A 60 26.83 -14.58 -53.04
N LEU A 61 26.97 -15.91 -53.04
CA LEU A 61 27.87 -16.61 -52.13
C LEU A 61 29.28 -16.00 -52.23
N LEU A 62 29.91 -15.79 -51.06
CA LEU A 62 31.32 -15.43 -50.82
C LEU A 62 31.68 -13.92 -50.94
N SER A 63 31.51 -13.19 -49.84
CA SER A 63 32.51 -12.22 -49.40
C SER A 63 32.42 -12.02 -47.89
N GLY A 64 33.48 -12.40 -47.19
CA GLY A 64 33.67 -12.08 -45.78
C GLY A 64 33.81 -10.57 -45.62
N SER A 65 32.78 -9.95 -45.05
CA SER A 65 32.86 -8.61 -44.48
C SER A 65 32.17 -8.66 -43.13
N VAL A 66 32.89 -8.26 -42.08
CA VAL A 66 32.40 -8.07 -40.72
C VAL A 66 31.06 -7.33 -40.78
N GLN A 67 29.96 -8.08 -40.62
CA GLN A 67 28.64 -7.53 -40.54
C GLN A 67 28.55 -6.83 -39.18
N LYS A 68 28.85 -5.53 -39.19
CA LYS A 68 28.53 -4.63 -38.10
C LYS A 68 27.02 -4.74 -37.93
N MET A 69 26.56 -5.59 -37.01
CA MET A 69 25.16 -5.69 -36.61
C MET A 69 24.77 -4.30 -36.14
N ARG A 70 24.18 -3.53 -37.05
CA ARG A 70 23.44 -2.33 -36.72
C ARG A 70 22.20 -2.86 -36.03
N PHE A 71 22.22 -2.84 -34.71
CA PHE A 71 21.01 -3.03 -33.91
C PHE A 71 20.08 -1.87 -34.32
N GLU A 72 19.22 -2.11 -35.31
CA GLU A 72 18.07 -1.26 -35.54
C GLU A 72 17.16 -1.48 -34.34
N VAL A 73 17.31 -0.61 -33.34
CA VAL A 73 16.31 -0.45 -32.30
C VAL A 73 15.08 0.14 -33.00
N SER A 74 14.19 -0.74 -33.46
CA SER A 74 12.87 -0.32 -33.95
C SER A 74 12.23 0.57 -32.88
N PRO A 75 11.72 1.78 -33.22
CA PRO A 75 11.12 2.65 -32.24
C PRO A 75 9.91 1.92 -31.65
N VAL A 76 10.08 1.43 -30.42
CA VAL A 76 9.00 0.81 -29.66
C VAL A 76 7.84 1.79 -29.66
N LYS A 77 6.71 1.39 -30.25
CA LYS A 77 5.51 2.24 -30.28
C LYS A 77 5.07 2.47 -28.83
N VAL A 78 5.33 3.68 -28.33
CA VAL A 78 5.02 4.11 -26.95
C VAL A 78 3.52 4.06 -26.66
N TRP A 79 2.69 4.36 -27.68
CA TRP A 79 1.24 4.47 -27.52
C TRP A 79 0.52 3.16 -27.11
N PRO A 80 0.76 2.00 -27.76
CA PRO A 80 0.25 0.71 -27.30
C PRO A 80 0.59 0.39 -25.84
N GLN A 81 1.82 0.70 -25.41
CA GLN A 81 2.27 0.47 -24.04
C GLN A 81 1.53 1.34 -23.03
N VAL A 82 1.42 2.64 -23.32
CA VAL A 82 0.65 3.59 -22.49
C VAL A 82 -0.82 3.16 -22.41
N LYS A 83 -1.42 2.81 -23.55
CA LYS A 83 -2.81 2.34 -23.61
C LYS A 83 -3.01 1.09 -22.75
N GLY A 84 -2.08 0.14 -22.78
CA GLY A 84 -2.12 -1.05 -21.93
C GLY A 84 -2.16 -0.69 -20.44
N ILE A 85 -1.22 0.14 -19.99
CA ILE A 85 -1.14 0.60 -18.59
C ILE A 85 -2.43 1.32 -18.18
N VAL A 86 -2.95 2.21 -19.03
CA VAL A 86 -4.18 2.97 -18.73
C VAL A 86 -5.37 2.04 -18.58
N VAL A 87 -5.57 1.11 -19.51
CA VAL A 87 -6.73 0.21 -19.49
C VAL A 87 -6.66 -0.76 -18.31
N GLU A 88 -5.46 -1.17 -17.91
CA GLU A 88 -5.23 -2.06 -16.76
C GLU A 88 -5.39 -1.33 -15.42
N SER A 89 -4.84 -0.11 -15.30
CA SER A 89 -4.71 0.59 -14.01
C SER A 89 -5.88 1.54 -13.69
N ALA A 90 -6.48 2.17 -14.70
CA ALA A 90 -7.50 3.20 -14.47
C ALA A 90 -8.77 2.69 -13.76
N PRO A 91 -9.32 1.50 -14.07
CA PRO A 91 -10.50 0.99 -13.36
C PRO A 91 -10.22 0.78 -11.87
N THR A 92 -9.06 0.20 -11.55
CA THR A 92 -8.64 -0.04 -10.16
C THR A 92 -8.46 1.28 -9.42
N LEU A 93 -7.76 2.26 -10.00
CA LEU A 93 -7.56 3.58 -9.39
C LEU A 93 -8.89 4.33 -9.16
N LEU A 94 -9.84 4.25 -10.11
CA LEU A 94 -11.17 4.86 -9.95
C LEU A 94 -11.97 4.18 -8.83
N MET A 95 -11.97 2.85 -8.78
CA MET A 95 -12.63 2.10 -7.70
C MET A 95 -12.01 2.40 -6.34
N THR A 96 -10.67 2.46 -6.26
CA THR A 96 -9.94 2.88 -5.06
C THR A 96 -10.34 4.31 -4.66
N THR A 97 -10.47 5.24 -5.60
CA THR A 97 -10.90 6.63 -5.32
C THR A 97 -12.28 6.67 -4.68
N ILE A 98 -13.24 5.89 -5.21
CA ILE A 98 -14.59 5.82 -4.65
C ILE A 98 -14.55 5.28 -3.22
N SER A 99 -13.79 4.22 -2.97
CA SER A 99 -13.60 3.70 -1.61
C SER A 99 -12.96 4.74 -0.68
N LEU A 100 -11.85 5.36 -1.09
CA LEU A 100 -11.14 6.35 -0.29
C LEU A 100 -12.01 7.58 0.00
N LEU A 101 -12.90 7.98 -0.92
CA LEU A 101 -13.90 9.03 -0.70
C LEU A 101 -14.85 8.67 0.45
N PHE A 102 -15.42 7.46 0.44
CA PHE A 102 -16.31 7.00 1.51
C PHE A 102 -15.58 6.79 2.83
N THR A 103 -14.40 6.17 2.80
CA THR A 103 -13.53 5.97 3.96
C THR A 103 -13.10 7.30 4.58
N GLY A 104 -12.71 8.27 3.75
CA GLY A 104 -12.37 9.63 4.19
C GLY A 104 -13.55 10.33 4.85
N LYS A 105 -14.75 10.26 4.26
CA LYS A 105 -15.95 10.85 4.85
C LYS A 105 -16.39 10.15 6.14
N LEU A 106 -16.18 8.83 6.22
CA LEU A 106 -16.42 8.08 7.44
C LEU A 106 -15.40 8.47 8.51
N LEU A 107 -14.12 8.62 8.16
CA LEU A 107 -13.06 9.03 9.09
C LEU A 107 -13.34 10.40 9.68
N ASP A 108 -13.78 11.35 8.84
CA ASP A 108 -14.24 12.67 9.24
C ASP A 108 -15.39 12.59 10.26
N LYS A 109 -16.37 11.69 10.08
CA LYS A 109 -17.44 11.51 11.07
C LYS A 109 -16.96 10.82 12.35
N VAL A 110 -16.21 9.73 12.21
CA VAL A 110 -15.74 8.89 13.32
C VAL A 110 -14.76 9.63 14.21
N SER A 111 -13.88 10.48 13.66
CA SER A 111 -12.93 11.29 14.44
C SER A 111 -13.61 12.26 15.41
N HIS A 112 -14.85 12.67 15.13
CA HIS A 112 -15.65 13.54 16.00
C HIS A 112 -16.53 12.76 16.99
N TRP A 113 -16.51 11.41 16.96
CA TRP A 113 -17.27 10.62 17.92
C TRP A 113 -16.68 10.72 19.32
N ARG A 114 -17.55 10.60 20.33
CA ARG A 114 -17.20 10.70 21.75
C ARG A 114 -16.02 9.81 22.14
N ALA A 115 -15.97 8.58 21.62
CA ALA A 115 -14.88 7.65 21.93
C ALA A 115 -13.50 8.17 21.46
N MET A 116 -13.45 8.76 20.27
CA MET A 116 -12.23 9.33 19.69
C MET A 116 -11.78 10.61 20.40
N GLN A 117 -12.72 11.43 20.86
CA GLN A 117 -12.42 12.66 21.61
C GLN A 117 -12.01 12.40 23.07
N GLU A 118 -12.56 11.35 23.69
CA GLU A 118 -12.19 10.96 25.06
C GLU A 118 -10.85 10.22 25.13
N VAL A 119 -10.46 9.53 24.05
CA VAL A 119 -9.25 8.69 23.98
C VAL A 119 -8.50 8.94 22.67
N ASP A 120 -7.61 9.93 22.67
CA ASP A 120 -6.81 10.36 21.52
C ASP A 120 -5.99 9.21 20.90
N GLN A 121 -5.59 8.22 21.71
CA GLN A 121 -4.86 7.04 21.23
C GLN A 121 -5.68 6.20 20.24
N LEU A 122 -7.01 6.32 20.25
CA LEU A 122 -7.87 5.68 19.25
C LEU A 122 -7.80 6.37 17.89
N ILE A 123 -7.55 7.68 17.81
CA ILE A 123 -7.33 8.39 16.53
C ILE A 123 -5.94 8.04 16.00
N MET A 124 -4.92 8.10 16.86
CA MET A 124 -3.54 7.82 16.51
C MET A 124 -3.34 6.40 15.94
N ILE A 125 -4.13 5.42 16.38
CA ILE A 125 -4.02 4.03 15.92
C ILE A 125 -4.75 3.74 14.60
N ILE A 126 -5.63 4.64 14.13
CA ILE A 126 -6.41 4.40 12.90
C ILE A 126 -5.50 4.16 11.69
N PRO A 127 -4.54 5.04 11.33
CA PRO A 127 -3.70 4.81 10.16
C PRO A 127 -2.88 3.52 10.27
N VAL A 128 -2.45 3.19 11.50
CA VAL A 128 -1.70 1.97 11.79
C VAL A 128 -2.57 0.73 11.50
N VAL A 129 -3.79 0.67 12.02
CA VAL A 129 -4.66 -0.51 11.86
C VAL A 129 -5.15 -0.65 10.42
N LEU A 130 -5.48 0.44 9.73
CA LEU A 130 -5.89 0.42 8.32
C LEU A 130 -4.76 -0.14 7.44
N ASN A 131 -3.56 0.42 7.55
CA ASN A 131 -2.41 -0.02 6.76
C ASN A 131 -2.09 -1.51 7.00
N LEU A 132 -2.09 -1.94 8.26
CA LEU A 132 -1.74 -3.31 8.61
C LEU A 132 -2.80 -4.32 8.16
N ASN A 133 -4.09 -4.03 8.36
CA ASN A 133 -5.15 -4.92 7.89
C ASN A 133 -5.21 -4.99 6.37
N GLY A 134 -5.12 -3.86 5.66
CA GLY A 134 -5.12 -3.83 4.21
C GLY A 134 -3.99 -4.70 3.62
N ASN A 135 -2.79 -4.63 4.19
CA ASN A 135 -1.66 -5.47 3.77
C ASN A 135 -1.89 -6.97 4.07
N LEU A 136 -2.48 -7.31 5.21
CA LEU A 136 -2.76 -8.71 5.57
C LEU A 136 -3.86 -9.32 4.69
N GLU A 137 -4.88 -8.54 4.35
CA GLU A 137 -5.98 -8.96 3.47
C GLU A 137 -5.53 -9.07 2.01
N MET A 138 -4.67 -8.17 1.54
CA MET A 138 -4.08 -8.27 0.21
C MET A 138 -3.19 -9.53 0.10
N ASN A 139 -2.41 -9.85 1.13
CA ASN A 139 -1.65 -11.10 1.20
C ASN A 139 -2.57 -12.34 1.22
N LEU A 140 -3.71 -12.29 1.92
CA LEU A 140 -4.72 -13.35 1.85
C LEU A 140 -5.24 -13.51 0.42
N SER A 141 -5.60 -12.41 -0.24
CA SER A 141 -6.11 -12.40 -1.61
C SER A 141 -5.12 -13.01 -2.59
N ALA A 142 -3.86 -12.56 -2.58
CA ALA A 142 -2.83 -13.05 -3.49
C ALA A 142 -2.54 -14.56 -3.31
N ARG A 143 -2.49 -15.03 -2.05
CA ARG A 143 -2.30 -16.45 -1.75
C ARG A 143 -3.45 -17.32 -2.28
N LEU A 144 -4.68 -16.91 -2.01
CA LEU A 144 -5.86 -17.64 -2.46
C LEU A 144 -6.06 -17.55 -3.98
N GLY A 145 -5.69 -16.43 -4.59
CA GLY A 145 -5.67 -16.27 -6.04
C GLY A 145 -4.69 -17.22 -6.71
N THR A 146 -3.47 -17.31 -6.18
CA THR A 146 -2.47 -18.31 -6.62
C THR A 146 -2.99 -19.74 -6.45
N ALA A 147 -3.55 -20.09 -5.29
CA ALA A 147 -4.13 -21.41 -5.05
C ALA A 147 -5.30 -21.73 -6.01
N ALA A 148 -6.12 -20.73 -6.34
CA ALA A 148 -7.19 -20.87 -7.32
C ALA A 148 -6.66 -21.12 -8.73
N ASN A 149 -5.61 -20.39 -9.13
CA ASN A 149 -5.00 -20.47 -10.45
C ASN A 149 -4.21 -21.76 -10.66
N VAL A 150 -3.59 -22.30 -9.60
CA VAL A 150 -2.95 -23.63 -9.59
C VAL A 150 -3.98 -24.77 -9.59
N GLY A 151 -5.25 -24.49 -9.25
CA GLY A 151 -6.32 -25.50 -9.19
C GLY A 151 -6.41 -26.24 -7.86
N GLU A 152 -5.70 -25.80 -6.82
CA GLU A 152 -5.77 -26.42 -5.48
C GLU A 152 -7.15 -26.24 -4.84
N LEU A 153 -7.92 -25.23 -5.27
CA LEU A 153 -9.28 -24.97 -4.78
C LEU A 153 -10.35 -25.85 -5.43
N ASP A 154 -10.01 -26.70 -6.41
CA ASP A 154 -11.00 -27.54 -7.10
C ASP A 154 -11.43 -28.75 -6.26
N ASP A 155 -10.57 -29.22 -5.34
CA ASP A 155 -10.95 -30.24 -4.34
C ASP A 155 -11.62 -29.56 -3.12
N PRO A 156 -12.89 -29.88 -2.79
CA PRO A 156 -13.58 -29.28 -1.67
C PRO A 156 -12.95 -29.55 -0.30
N ALA A 157 -12.20 -30.65 -0.13
CA ALA A 157 -11.51 -30.94 1.12
C ALA A 157 -10.27 -30.05 1.30
N VAL A 158 -9.45 -29.93 0.25
CA VAL A 158 -8.25 -29.07 0.21
C VAL A 158 -8.66 -27.60 0.30
N MET A 159 -9.66 -27.18 -0.48
CA MET A 159 -10.22 -25.83 -0.45
C MET A 159 -10.64 -25.43 0.98
N ARG A 160 -11.39 -26.28 1.69
CA ARG A 160 -11.80 -25.99 3.08
C ARG A 160 -10.60 -25.89 4.01
N SER A 161 -9.60 -26.74 3.84
CA SER A 161 -8.36 -26.68 4.62
C SER A 161 -7.61 -25.36 4.39
N ILE A 162 -7.42 -24.95 3.13
CA ILE A 162 -6.73 -23.70 2.76
C ILE A 162 -7.51 -22.50 3.30
N ILE A 163 -8.83 -22.44 3.10
CA ILE A 163 -9.67 -21.31 3.54
C ILE A 163 -9.66 -21.20 5.07
N MET A 164 -9.95 -22.28 5.80
CA MET A 164 -10.00 -22.24 7.26
C MET A 164 -8.62 -21.97 7.86
N GLY A 165 -7.56 -22.54 7.29
CA GLY A 165 -6.18 -22.27 7.69
C GLY A 165 -5.81 -20.80 7.48
N SER A 166 -6.17 -20.23 6.32
CA SER A 166 -5.84 -18.85 5.97
C SER A 166 -6.63 -17.84 6.81
N LEU A 167 -7.90 -18.14 7.13
CA LEU A 167 -8.68 -17.33 8.07
C LEU A 167 -8.12 -17.39 9.49
N ALA A 168 -7.73 -18.57 9.98
CA ALA A 168 -7.10 -18.71 11.28
C ALA A 168 -5.76 -17.95 11.34
N LEU A 169 -4.94 -18.03 10.29
CA LEU A 169 -3.70 -17.27 10.16
C LEU A 169 -3.99 -15.76 10.19
N LEU A 170 -4.97 -15.29 9.41
CA LEU A 170 -5.37 -13.88 9.38
C LEU A 170 -5.75 -13.39 10.79
N GLN A 171 -6.54 -14.17 11.54
CA GLN A 171 -6.91 -13.82 12.92
C GLN A 171 -5.72 -13.70 13.85
N VAL A 172 -4.77 -14.63 13.77
CA VAL A 172 -3.54 -14.55 14.56
C VAL A 172 -2.77 -13.28 14.22
N GLN A 173 -2.62 -12.98 12.93
CA GLN A 173 -1.85 -11.83 12.48
C GLN A 173 -2.53 -10.52 12.91
N THR A 174 -3.81 -10.31 12.58
CA THR A 174 -4.51 -9.03 12.84
C THR A 174 -4.63 -8.73 14.33
N ILE A 175 -4.91 -9.73 15.17
CA ILE A 175 -5.02 -9.57 16.63
C ILE A 175 -3.66 -9.28 17.25
N SER A 176 -2.62 -10.04 16.90
CA SER A 176 -1.27 -9.84 17.45
C SER A 176 -0.71 -8.47 17.10
N VAL A 177 -0.91 -8.07 15.84
CA VAL A 177 -0.43 -6.80 15.29
C VAL A 177 -1.17 -5.62 15.90
N SER A 178 -2.49 -5.74 16.07
CA SER A 178 -3.32 -4.71 16.72
C SER A 178 -2.97 -4.53 18.20
N PHE A 179 -2.66 -5.61 18.92
CA PHE A 179 -2.19 -5.53 20.30
C PHE A 179 -0.86 -4.75 20.41
N ILE A 180 0.09 -5.04 19.53
CA ILE A 180 1.39 -4.34 19.50
C ILE A 180 1.19 -2.87 19.12
N ALA A 181 0.36 -2.59 18.11
CA ALA A 181 0.01 -1.22 17.71
C ALA A 181 -0.61 -0.44 18.88
N ALA A 182 -1.50 -1.05 19.67
CA ALA A 182 -2.09 -0.43 20.86
C ALA A 182 -1.03 -0.06 21.90
N CYS A 183 -0.07 -0.96 22.16
CA CYS A 183 1.06 -0.68 23.05
C CYS A 183 1.91 0.50 22.55
N ILE A 184 2.22 0.55 21.25
CA ILE A 184 2.99 1.64 20.64
C ILE A 184 2.23 2.97 20.72
N ALA A 185 0.94 2.99 20.36
CA ALA A 185 0.10 4.19 20.41
C ALA A 185 0.04 4.79 21.82
N LEU A 186 0.09 3.97 22.87
CA LEU A 186 0.12 4.45 24.25
C LEU A 186 1.47 5.02 24.65
N ILE A 187 2.56 4.40 24.20
CA ILE A 187 3.91 4.92 24.44
C ILE A 187 4.00 6.30 23.76
N LEU A 188 3.62 6.40 22.49
CA LEU A 188 3.64 7.65 21.72
C LEU A 188 2.69 8.70 22.31
N GLY A 189 1.49 8.29 22.71
CA GLY A 189 0.52 9.16 23.37
C GLY A 189 0.98 9.73 24.73
N ARG A 190 2.10 9.26 25.30
CA ARG A 190 2.73 9.92 26.46
C ARG A 190 3.65 11.07 26.08
N PHE A 191 4.15 11.10 24.85
CA PHE A 191 5.13 12.07 24.36
C PHE A 191 4.51 13.14 23.46
N VAL A 192 3.39 12.88 22.81
CA VAL A 192 2.72 13.84 21.91
C VAL A 192 1.96 14.90 22.75
N PRO A 193 2.26 16.20 22.59
CA PRO A 193 1.55 17.29 23.27
C PRO A 193 0.09 17.40 22.78
N ARG A 194 -0.87 17.50 23.70
CA ARG A 194 -2.27 17.75 23.34
C ARG A 194 -2.49 19.25 23.13
N ASN A 195 -2.80 19.66 21.89
CA ASN A 195 -3.36 20.98 21.63
C ASN A 195 -4.84 20.95 22.01
N GLY A 196 -5.16 21.30 23.26
CA GLY A 196 -6.55 21.49 23.68
C GLY A 196 -7.24 22.59 22.85
N PRO A 197 -8.58 22.57 22.75
CA PRO A 197 -9.31 23.62 22.03
C PRO A 197 -8.96 24.99 22.61
N GLN A 198 -8.45 25.89 21.77
CA GLN A 198 -8.24 27.30 22.11
C GLN A 198 -9.56 27.88 22.63
N LYS A 199 -9.64 28.15 23.94
CA LYS A 199 -10.65 29.06 24.47
C LYS A 199 -10.40 30.42 23.79
N LEU A 200 -11.41 30.93 23.09
CA LEU A 200 -11.40 32.28 22.53
C LEU A 200 -10.98 33.28 23.62
N PRO A 201 -10.18 34.33 23.29
CA PRO A 201 -9.92 35.39 24.24
C PRO A 201 -11.26 36.03 24.62
N SER A 202 -11.59 36.03 25.90
CA SER A 202 -12.67 36.86 26.43
C SER A 202 -12.37 38.34 26.16
N PRO A 203 -13.40 39.18 25.91
CA PRO A 203 -13.19 40.59 25.59
C PRO A 203 -12.49 41.29 26.77
N ILE A 204 -11.40 41.97 26.45
CA ILE A 204 -10.50 42.67 27.38
C ILE A 204 -11.25 43.84 28.05
N PRO A 205 -11.41 43.89 29.39
CA PRO A 205 -11.67 45.14 30.09
C PRO A 205 -10.34 45.82 30.41
N THR A 206 -10.31 47.12 30.13
CA THR A 206 -9.17 48.02 30.32
C THR A 206 -8.79 48.19 31.79
N ASN A 207 -7.47 48.28 32.02
CA ASN A 207 -6.76 48.94 33.13
C ASN A 207 -6.36 48.07 34.34
N SER A 208 -5.13 47.52 34.28
CA SER A 208 -4.04 47.69 35.27
C SER A 208 -2.98 46.60 35.02
N THR A 209 -1.70 46.99 34.92
CA THR A 209 -0.57 46.07 34.71
C THR A 209 -0.43 45.02 35.81
N SER A 210 -0.89 45.32 37.03
CA SER A 210 -0.97 44.36 38.13
C SER A 210 -2.05 43.30 37.92
N THR A 211 -3.17 43.63 37.27
CA THR A 211 -4.22 42.67 36.95
C THR A 211 -3.75 41.72 35.86
N VAL A 212 -3.07 42.21 34.81
CA VAL A 212 -2.54 41.39 33.72
C VAL A 212 -1.47 40.40 34.20
N VAL A 213 -0.57 40.81 35.10
CA VAL A 213 0.44 39.90 35.68
C VAL A 213 -0.22 38.89 36.60
N ARG A 214 -1.22 39.30 37.38
CA ARG A 214 -1.99 38.39 38.24
C ARG A 214 -2.84 37.43 37.42
N GLU A 215 -3.35 37.85 36.26
CA GLU A 215 -4.09 37.02 35.30
C GLU A 215 -3.18 36.10 34.50
N LEU A 216 -1.96 36.53 34.14
CA LEU A 216 -0.94 35.68 33.52
C LEU A 216 -0.37 34.66 34.51
N LEU A 217 -0.30 35.02 35.79
CA LEU A 217 0.05 34.11 36.87
C LEU A 217 -1.11 33.17 37.19
N THR A 218 -2.37 33.63 37.23
CA THR A 218 -3.52 32.72 37.37
C THR A 218 -3.74 31.89 36.12
N TYR A 219 -3.42 32.39 34.92
CA TYR A 219 -3.40 31.60 33.69
C TYR A 219 -2.27 30.59 33.73
N SER A 220 -1.05 30.96 34.16
CA SER A 220 0.06 30.01 34.32
C SER A 220 -0.16 29.00 35.46
N LEU A 221 -0.87 29.38 36.52
CA LEU A 221 -1.21 28.51 37.65
C LEU A 221 -2.44 27.64 37.32
N GLU A 222 -3.43 28.16 36.61
CA GLU A 222 -4.61 27.42 36.15
C GLU A 222 -4.27 26.52 34.96
N ASN A 223 -3.28 26.84 34.11
CA ASN A 223 -2.72 25.87 33.14
C ASN A 223 -1.82 24.82 33.81
N ARG A 224 -1.40 25.06 35.06
CA ARG A 224 -0.72 24.07 35.91
C ARG A 224 -1.71 23.15 36.63
N ASP A 225 -2.88 23.67 37.00
CA ASP A 225 -3.98 22.93 37.66
C ASP A 225 -5.02 22.39 36.67
N THR A 226 -5.02 22.84 35.41
CA THR A 226 -5.59 22.15 34.25
C THR A 226 -4.52 21.37 33.50
N GLU A 227 -3.70 20.64 34.25
CA GLU A 227 -3.53 19.23 33.91
C GLU A 227 -4.94 18.60 33.90
N VAL A 228 -5.70 18.80 32.81
CA VAL A 228 -6.81 17.90 32.46
C VAL A 228 -6.13 16.54 32.38
N GLY A 229 -6.30 15.81 33.48
CA GLY A 229 -5.30 14.84 33.94
C GLY A 229 -4.85 13.96 32.81
N ARG A 230 -3.55 13.70 32.76
CA ARG A 230 -2.93 12.71 31.89
C ARG A 230 -3.67 11.38 32.04
N LYS A 231 -4.76 11.16 31.29
CA LYS A 231 -5.60 9.95 31.29
C LYS A 231 -4.86 8.82 30.55
N SER A 232 -3.53 8.72 30.68
CA SER A 232 -2.75 7.58 30.19
C SER A 232 -2.67 6.52 31.30
N GLY A 233 -3.83 6.01 31.72
CA GLY A 233 -3.93 4.94 32.70
C GLY A 233 -3.89 3.56 32.03
N ILE A 234 -3.65 2.51 32.84
CA ILE A 234 -3.89 1.12 32.46
C ILE A 234 -5.32 0.91 31.90
N PRO A 235 -6.39 1.57 32.40
CA PRO A 235 -7.72 1.43 31.81
C PRO A 235 -7.81 1.90 30.36
N THR A 236 -7.12 3.00 30.01
CA THR A 236 -7.04 3.51 28.63
C THR A 236 -6.29 2.52 27.74
N LEU A 237 -5.20 1.93 28.24
CA LEU A 237 -4.47 0.87 27.52
C LEU A 237 -5.38 -0.31 27.20
N ILE A 238 -6.07 -0.81 28.22
CA ILE A 238 -6.97 -1.95 28.08
C ILE A 238 -8.10 -1.61 27.11
N MET A 239 -8.65 -0.40 27.16
CA MET A 239 -9.69 0.04 26.25
C MET A 239 -9.21 0.10 24.79
N VAL A 240 -8.06 0.72 24.52
CA VAL A 240 -7.49 0.83 23.17
C VAL A 240 -7.15 -0.56 22.62
N ALA A 241 -6.50 -1.40 23.42
CA ALA A 241 -6.15 -2.76 23.03
C ALA A 241 -7.41 -3.60 22.76
N SER A 242 -8.37 -3.65 23.68
CA SER A 242 -9.62 -4.40 23.49
C SER A 242 -10.41 -3.93 22.28
N THR A 243 -10.52 -2.61 22.07
CA THR A 243 -11.24 -2.02 20.94
C THR A 243 -10.60 -2.41 19.62
N THR A 244 -9.30 -2.18 19.47
CA THR A 244 -8.58 -2.41 18.21
C THR A 244 -8.45 -3.89 17.91
N MET A 245 -8.14 -4.73 18.89
CA MET A 245 -8.08 -6.18 18.71
C MET A 245 -9.45 -6.76 18.33
N THR A 246 -10.54 -6.32 18.98
CA THR A 246 -11.89 -6.79 18.64
C THR A 246 -12.30 -6.32 17.25
N ALA A 247 -12.05 -5.05 16.92
CA ALA A 247 -12.35 -4.52 15.59
C ALA A 247 -11.55 -5.23 14.50
N ALA A 248 -10.25 -5.47 14.71
CA ALA A 248 -9.39 -6.18 13.75
C ALA A 248 -9.74 -7.66 13.63
N ALA A 249 -10.12 -8.33 14.73
CA ALA A 249 -10.63 -9.70 14.70
C ALA A 249 -11.91 -9.79 13.88
N LEU A 250 -12.90 -8.93 14.20
CA LEU A 250 -14.17 -8.86 13.47
C LEU A 250 -13.95 -8.53 11.99
N SER A 251 -13.07 -7.58 11.68
CA SER A 251 -12.75 -7.21 10.30
C SER A 251 -12.14 -8.40 9.57
N GLY A 252 -11.13 -9.04 10.16
CA GLY A 252 -10.50 -10.21 9.55
C GLY A 252 -11.46 -11.40 9.35
N ILE A 253 -12.45 -11.59 10.22
CA ILE A 253 -13.46 -12.65 10.01
C ILE A 253 -14.41 -12.24 8.89
N ILE A 254 -15.01 -11.05 8.96
CA ILE A 254 -16.04 -10.60 8.03
C ILE A 254 -15.43 -10.45 6.63
N LEU A 255 -14.37 -9.66 6.52
CA LEU A 255 -13.75 -9.34 5.25
C LEU A 255 -12.90 -10.50 4.72
N GLY A 256 -12.19 -11.23 5.59
CA GLY A 256 -11.50 -12.46 5.19
C GLY A 256 -12.47 -13.50 4.62
N SER A 257 -13.61 -13.75 5.28
CA SER A 257 -14.63 -14.70 4.77
C SER A 257 -15.25 -14.22 3.47
N PHE A 258 -15.50 -12.92 3.34
CA PHE A 258 -15.99 -12.31 2.11
C PHE A 258 -14.99 -12.47 0.96
N MET A 259 -13.70 -12.20 1.20
CA MET A 259 -12.61 -12.40 0.22
C MET A 259 -12.49 -13.86 -0.21
N CYS A 260 -12.47 -14.81 0.75
CA CYS A 260 -12.46 -16.24 0.43
C CYS A 260 -13.66 -16.63 -0.44
N THR A 261 -14.86 -16.15 -0.10
CA THR A 261 -16.08 -16.42 -0.87
C THR A 261 -16.00 -15.82 -2.27
N LEU A 262 -15.49 -14.59 -2.40
CA LEU A 262 -15.31 -13.92 -3.68
C LEU A 262 -14.36 -14.70 -4.59
N ILE A 263 -13.23 -15.20 -4.07
CA ILE A 263 -12.25 -15.96 -4.85
C ILE A 263 -12.83 -17.29 -5.33
N VAL A 264 -13.53 -18.02 -4.44
CA VAL A 264 -14.23 -19.26 -4.81
C VAL A 264 -15.31 -18.98 -5.87
N LEU A 265 -16.01 -17.84 -5.75
CA LEU A 265 -17.02 -17.44 -6.73
C LEU A 265 -16.40 -17.06 -8.08
N CYS A 266 -15.24 -16.39 -8.09
CA CYS A 266 -14.50 -16.10 -9.31
C CYS A 266 -14.09 -17.39 -10.03
N ARG A 267 -13.51 -18.35 -9.29
CA ARG A 267 -13.17 -19.68 -9.82
C ARG A 267 -14.41 -20.41 -10.38
N LYS A 268 -15.54 -20.36 -9.68
CA LYS A 268 -16.80 -20.99 -10.14
C LYS A 268 -17.35 -20.36 -11.42
N PHE A 269 -17.07 -19.10 -11.69
CA PHE A 269 -17.49 -18.39 -12.90
C PHE A 269 -16.38 -18.29 -13.96
N ASP A 270 -15.31 -19.08 -13.85
CA ASP A 270 -14.16 -19.08 -14.76
C ASP A 270 -13.55 -17.68 -14.96
N ARG A 271 -13.60 -16.85 -13.91
CA ARG A 271 -12.93 -15.54 -13.87
C ARG A 271 -11.69 -15.63 -13.01
N ASP A 272 -10.61 -15.03 -13.49
CA ASP A 272 -9.36 -14.95 -12.74
C ASP A 272 -9.55 -14.11 -11.47
N PRO A 273 -9.37 -14.69 -10.27
CA PRO A 273 -9.51 -13.96 -9.02
C PRO A 273 -8.48 -12.85 -8.85
N ASP A 274 -7.30 -12.94 -9.47
CA ASP A 274 -6.24 -11.94 -9.34
C ASP A 274 -6.63 -10.59 -9.96
N ASN A 275 -7.59 -10.59 -10.89
CA ASN A 275 -8.09 -9.37 -11.52
C ASN A 275 -9.18 -8.64 -10.72
N ILE A 276 -9.81 -9.32 -9.75
CA ILE A 276 -10.99 -8.80 -9.03
C ILE A 276 -10.69 -8.67 -7.53
N ALA A 277 -10.15 -9.72 -6.92
CA ALA A 277 -10.01 -9.82 -5.49
C ALA A 277 -9.10 -8.73 -4.87
N PRO A 278 -7.92 -8.40 -5.44
CA PRO A 278 -7.09 -7.32 -4.91
C PRO A 278 -7.78 -5.95 -4.92
N ALA A 279 -8.51 -5.63 -6.00
CA ALA A 279 -9.25 -4.38 -6.11
C ALA A 279 -10.36 -4.30 -5.04
N VAL A 280 -11.12 -5.39 -4.85
CA VAL A 280 -12.20 -5.42 -3.85
C VAL A 280 -11.64 -5.42 -2.42
N ALA A 281 -10.55 -6.15 -2.15
CA ALA A 281 -9.85 -6.13 -0.87
C ALA A 281 -9.42 -4.70 -0.51
N SER A 282 -8.76 -4.00 -1.44
CA SER A 282 -8.37 -2.60 -1.26
C SER A 282 -9.57 -1.68 -1.04
N CYS A 283 -10.68 -1.88 -1.77
CA CYS A 283 -11.86 -1.02 -1.63
C CYS A 283 -12.62 -1.21 -0.31
N LEU A 284 -12.69 -2.43 0.21
CA LEU A 284 -13.53 -2.73 1.38
C LEU A 284 -12.73 -2.77 2.69
N GLY A 285 -11.44 -3.10 2.64
CA GLY A 285 -10.51 -3.20 3.78
C GLY A 285 -10.62 -2.04 4.75
N ASP A 286 -10.22 -0.88 4.27
CA ASP A 286 -10.12 0.31 5.12
C ASP A 286 -11.49 0.78 5.60
N LEU A 287 -12.50 0.71 4.72
CA LEU A 287 -13.86 1.12 5.04
C LEU A 287 -14.44 0.26 6.17
N PHE A 288 -14.41 -1.07 6.05
CA PHE A 288 -14.96 -1.97 7.07
C PHE A 288 -14.17 -1.92 8.37
N THR A 289 -12.84 -1.87 8.28
CA THR A 289 -11.98 -1.75 9.46
C THR A 289 -12.32 -0.48 10.24
N LEU A 290 -12.46 0.66 9.56
CA LEU A 290 -12.80 1.94 10.19
C LEU A 290 -14.21 1.93 10.80
N ILE A 291 -15.21 1.33 10.13
CA ILE A 291 -16.56 1.14 10.69
C ILE A 291 -16.47 0.36 12.00
N LEU A 292 -15.75 -0.76 12.00
CA LEU A 292 -15.65 -1.64 13.17
C LEU A 292 -14.90 -0.97 14.32
N VAL A 293 -13.80 -0.25 14.03
CA VAL A 293 -13.09 0.54 15.05
C VAL A 293 -14.02 1.59 15.67
N GLY A 294 -14.79 2.32 14.86
CA GLY A 294 -15.77 3.30 15.34
C GLY A 294 -16.89 2.68 16.19
N VAL A 295 -17.51 1.60 15.71
CA VAL A 295 -18.62 0.94 16.41
C VAL A 295 -18.15 0.30 17.71
N VAL A 296 -17.07 -0.49 17.68
CA VAL A 296 -16.54 -1.17 18.87
C VAL A 296 -16.10 -0.14 19.90
N SER A 297 -15.40 0.93 19.51
CA SER A 297 -14.98 1.98 20.45
C SER A 297 -16.18 2.67 21.12
N THR A 298 -17.24 2.93 20.37
CA THR A 298 -18.48 3.54 20.88
C THR A 298 -19.23 2.61 21.83
N LEU A 299 -19.20 1.31 21.60
CA LEU A 299 -19.80 0.33 22.50
C LEU A 299 -19.00 0.15 23.79
N LEU A 300 -17.66 0.26 23.73
CA LEU A 300 -16.78 0.04 24.88
C LEU A 300 -16.54 1.29 25.73
N ILE A 301 -16.65 2.51 25.18
CA ILE A 301 -16.39 3.75 25.93
C ILE A 301 -17.22 3.91 27.22
N PRO A 302 -18.53 3.55 27.28
CA PRO A 302 -19.30 3.65 28.53
C PRO A 302 -18.75 2.75 29.63
N PHE A 303 -17.99 1.71 29.26
CA PHE A 303 -17.45 0.69 30.13
C PHE A 303 -15.95 0.86 30.40
N ILE A 304 -15.34 2.00 30.06
CA ILE A 304 -13.90 2.24 30.22
C ILE A 304 -13.38 2.01 31.65
N ARG A 305 -14.23 2.21 32.67
CA ARG A 305 -13.89 2.02 34.09
C ARG A 305 -14.32 0.66 34.65
N THR A 306 -14.97 -0.18 33.86
CA THR A 306 -15.41 -1.51 34.29
C THR A 306 -14.39 -2.56 33.82
N PRO A 307 -14.41 -3.79 34.35
CA PRO A 307 -13.54 -4.86 33.86
C PRO A 307 -13.95 -5.39 32.47
N ILE A 308 -15.04 -4.90 31.87
CA ILE A 308 -15.59 -5.44 30.60
C ILE A 308 -14.56 -5.37 29.45
N PRO A 309 -13.89 -4.23 29.17
CA PRO A 309 -12.88 -4.17 28.11
C PRO A 309 -11.73 -5.15 28.34
N PHE A 310 -11.35 -5.40 29.59
CA PHE A 310 -10.31 -6.37 29.94
C PHE A 310 -10.75 -7.82 29.65
N VAL A 311 -11.98 -8.18 30.03
CA VAL A 311 -12.56 -9.50 29.74
C VAL A 311 -12.65 -9.73 28.23
N ILE A 312 -13.07 -8.71 27.47
CA ILE A 312 -13.13 -8.78 26.00
C ILE A 312 -11.72 -8.97 25.42
N ALA A 313 -10.72 -8.22 25.89
CA ALA A 313 -9.34 -8.40 25.44
C ALA A 313 -8.85 -9.84 25.67
N ILE A 314 -9.09 -10.40 26.86
CA ILE A 314 -8.72 -11.80 27.16
C ILE A 314 -9.43 -12.77 26.21
N LEU A 315 -10.73 -12.59 25.97
CA LEU A 315 -11.50 -13.46 25.08
C LEU A 315 -10.94 -13.44 23.66
N VAL A 316 -10.58 -12.26 23.14
CA VAL A 316 -9.97 -12.12 21.81
C VAL A 316 -8.57 -12.73 21.77
N VAL A 317 -7.76 -12.59 22.82
CA VAL A 317 -6.45 -13.27 22.93
C VAL A 317 -6.63 -14.80 22.93
N CYS A 318 -7.58 -15.32 23.70
CA CYS A 318 -7.89 -16.76 23.71
C CYS A 318 -8.33 -17.26 22.33
N CYS A 319 -9.11 -16.46 21.60
CA CYS A 319 -9.48 -16.73 20.21
C CYS A 319 -8.23 -16.80 19.31
N ALA A 320 -7.32 -15.83 19.41
CA ALA A 320 -6.07 -15.82 18.65
C ALA A 320 -5.19 -17.04 18.97
N ILE A 321 -5.05 -17.42 20.25
CA ILE A 321 -4.31 -18.61 20.66
C ILE A 321 -4.92 -19.88 20.06
N THR A 322 -6.25 -19.99 20.06
CA THR A 322 -6.96 -21.12 19.44
C THR A 322 -6.70 -21.17 17.93
N CYS A 323 -6.79 -20.03 17.25
CA CYS A 323 -6.48 -19.91 15.82
C CYS A 323 -5.01 -20.22 15.53
N PHE A 324 -4.08 -19.85 16.43
CA PHE A 324 -2.66 -20.15 16.30
C PHE A 324 -2.40 -21.66 16.32
N PHE A 325 -2.97 -22.38 17.29
CA PHE A 325 -2.85 -23.84 17.31
C PHE A 325 -3.51 -24.51 16.11
N TYR A 326 -4.61 -23.94 15.59
CA TYR A 326 -5.24 -24.44 14.37
C TYR A 326 -4.34 -24.21 13.14
N ALA A 327 -3.78 -23.01 12.98
CA ALA A 327 -2.87 -22.67 11.89
C ALA A 327 -1.56 -23.48 11.96
N LEU A 328 -1.05 -23.79 13.15
CA LEU A 328 0.13 -24.64 13.33
C LEU A 328 -0.07 -26.08 12.83
N LYS A 329 -1.32 -26.60 12.92
CA LYS A 329 -1.66 -27.95 12.47
C LYS A 329 -1.88 -28.02 10.96
N ASN A 330 -2.14 -26.89 10.31
CA ASN A 330 -2.47 -26.83 8.89
C ASN A 330 -1.20 -26.65 8.06
N GLU A 331 -0.88 -27.65 7.23
CA GLU A 331 0.35 -27.71 6.45
C GLU A 331 0.51 -26.55 5.46
N HIS A 332 -0.60 -26.07 4.88
CA HIS A 332 -0.58 -24.99 3.88
C HIS A 332 -0.22 -23.62 4.47
N VAL A 333 -0.52 -23.38 5.76
CA VAL A 333 -0.35 -22.05 6.39
C VAL A 333 0.68 -21.99 7.50
N ARG A 334 1.11 -23.14 8.03
CA ARG A 334 2.11 -23.22 9.09
C ARG A 334 3.42 -22.47 8.79
N PRO A 335 3.99 -22.51 7.56
CA PRO A 335 5.22 -21.76 7.26
C PRO A 335 5.03 -20.25 7.40
N LEU A 336 3.86 -19.77 7.00
CA LEU A 336 3.51 -18.35 6.96
C LEU A 336 3.39 -17.72 8.35
N LEU A 337 3.28 -18.52 9.42
CA LEU A 337 3.34 -18.02 10.79
C LEU A 337 4.69 -17.39 11.15
N LYS A 338 5.76 -17.70 10.41
CA LYS A 338 7.11 -17.18 10.66
C LYS A 338 7.51 -16.07 9.69
N GLU A 339 6.80 -15.91 8.59
CA GLU A 339 7.15 -15.01 7.50
C GLU A 339 6.32 -13.72 7.53
N GLY A 340 6.80 -12.65 6.90
CA GLY A 340 6.05 -11.39 6.76
C GLY A 340 6.02 -10.46 7.97
N TRP A 341 6.54 -10.85 9.13
CA TRP A 341 6.56 -10.00 10.33
C TRP A 341 7.46 -8.77 10.21
N SER A 342 8.61 -8.91 9.56
CA SER A 342 9.57 -7.80 9.47
C SER A 342 9.09 -6.59 8.65
N PRO A 343 8.52 -6.73 7.43
CA PRO A 343 7.95 -5.59 6.72
C PRO A 343 6.73 -5.03 7.45
N LEU A 344 5.95 -5.88 8.13
CA LEU A 344 4.77 -5.47 8.88
C LEU A 344 5.11 -4.58 10.08
N PHE A 345 6.11 -4.95 10.88
CA PHE A 345 6.58 -4.11 12.00
C PHE A 345 7.30 -2.85 11.52
N GLY A 346 8.02 -2.92 10.40
CA GLY A 346 8.59 -1.73 9.76
C GLY A 346 7.50 -0.74 9.33
N ALA A 347 6.46 -1.21 8.66
CA ALA A 347 5.30 -0.43 8.28
C ALA A 347 4.59 0.16 9.51
N MET A 348 4.34 -0.65 10.55
CA MET A 348 3.72 -0.19 11.81
C MET A 348 4.47 0.98 12.45
N ALA A 349 5.81 0.94 12.48
CA ALA A 349 6.62 2.02 13.03
C ALA A 349 6.44 3.33 12.24
N ILE A 350 6.37 3.24 10.90
CA ILE A 350 6.17 4.40 10.02
C ILE A 350 4.73 4.93 10.15
N SER A 351 3.72 4.06 10.06
CA SER A 351 2.30 4.42 10.17
C SER A 351 1.96 5.03 11.54
N SER A 352 2.74 4.71 12.58
CA SER A 352 2.58 5.37 13.88
C SER A 352 2.85 6.87 13.80
N GLY A 353 3.80 7.30 12.95
CA GLY A 353 4.02 8.71 12.63
C GLY A 353 2.83 9.34 11.94
N THR A 354 2.21 8.63 10.98
CA THR A 354 0.97 9.07 10.33
C THR A 354 -0.16 9.24 11.34
N GLY A 355 -0.27 8.31 12.29
CA GLY A 355 -1.20 8.40 13.42
C GLY A 355 -1.07 9.69 14.21
N ILE A 356 0.17 10.09 14.52
CA ILE A 356 0.45 11.34 15.23
C ILE A 356 0.03 12.55 14.38
N VAL A 357 0.34 12.56 13.09
CA VAL A 357 -0.09 13.64 12.17
C VAL A 357 -1.61 13.74 12.12
N LEU A 358 -2.31 12.62 11.98
CA LEU A 358 -3.77 12.60 11.98
C LEU A 358 -4.36 13.17 13.27
N ASP A 359 -3.87 12.72 14.43
CA ASP A 359 -4.32 13.19 15.74
C ASP A 359 -4.15 14.71 15.92
N MET A 360 -3.00 15.26 15.50
CA MET A 360 -2.71 16.69 15.65
C MET A 360 -3.53 17.60 14.75
N PHE A 361 -3.89 17.14 13.54
CA PHE A 361 -4.44 18.02 12.50
C PHE A 361 -5.91 17.75 12.16
N VAL A 362 -6.47 16.58 12.49
CA VAL A 362 -7.86 16.24 12.16
C VAL A 362 -8.88 17.21 12.76
N SER A 363 -8.66 17.69 13.99
CA SER A 363 -9.52 18.69 14.63
C SER A 363 -9.12 20.13 14.34
N ARG A 364 -7.93 20.35 13.75
CA ARG A 364 -7.41 21.69 13.44
C ARG A 364 -7.92 22.22 12.11
N TYR A 365 -8.06 21.35 11.11
CA TYR A 365 -8.49 21.71 9.77
C TYR A 365 -9.76 20.96 9.38
N GLU A 366 -10.80 21.70 9.00
CA GLU A 366 -12.03 21.12 8.47
C GLU A 366 -11.76 20.35 7.17
N GLY A 367 -12.27 19.13 7.07
CA GLY A 367 -12.06 18.27 5.91
C GLY A 367 -10.70 17.59 5.83
N PHE A 368 -9.83 17.76 6.82
CA PHE A 368 -8.50 17.14 6.84
C PHE A 368 -8.58 15.63 6.71
N ALA A 369 -9.45 14.97 7.49
CA ALA A 369 -9.61 13.51 7.45
C ALA A 369 -9.98 12.98 6.07
N VAL A 370 -10.90 13.66 5.36
CA VAL A 370 -11.35 13.23 4.03
C VAL A 370 -10.21 13.33 3.02
N LEU A 371 -9.49 14.46 3.03
CA LEU A 371 -8.39 14.72 2.11
C LEU A 371 -7.15 13.87 2.44
N ALA A 372 -6.90 13.59 3.72
CA ALA A 372 -5.77 12.79 4.20
C ALA A 372 -5.80 11.36 3.66
N VAL A 373 -6.99 10.75 3.60
CA VAL A 373 -7.18 9.39 3.07
C VAL A 373 -6.89 9.32 1.58
N VAL A 374 -7.22 10.36 0.80
CA VAL A 374 -7.02 10.35 -0.65
C VAL A 374 -5.60 10.72 -1.05
N ILE A 375 -5.03 11.76 -0.43
CA ILE A 375 -3.67 12.21 -0.74
C ILE A 375 -2.60 11.19 -0.32
N SER A 376 -2.90 10.26 0.59
CA SER A 376 -2.04 9.10 0.82
C SER A 376 -2.44 7.88 -0.02
N GLY A 377 -3.74 7.56 -0.05
CA GLY A 377 -4.23 6.31 -0.64
C GLY A 377 -4.05 6.23 -2.16
N LEU A 378 -4.28 7.31 -2.91
CA LEU A 378 -4.12 7.28 -4.37
C LEU A 378 -2.65 7.20 -4.81
N PRO A 379 -1.72 8.03 -4.30
CA PRO A 379 -0.30 7.83 -4.54
C PRO A 379 0.18 6.45 -4.12
N GLY A 380 -0.28 5.94 -2.97
CA GLY A 380 0.00 4.59 -2.49
C GLY A 380 -0.41 3.53 -3.52
N ALA A 381 -1.66 3.57 -3.99
CA ALA A 381 -2.17 2.63 -4.99
C ALA A 381 -1.38 2.69 -6.32
N ALA A 382 -1.07 3.89 -6.82
CA ALA A 382 -0.25 4.05 -8.02
C ALA A 382 1.16 3.47 -7.84
N GLY A 383 1.77 3.67 -6.68
CA GLY A 383 3.08 3.10 -6.35
C GLY A 383 3.03 1.57 -6.21
N SER A 384 1.99 1.00 -5.61
CA SER A 384 1.80 -0.46 -5.52
C SER A 384 1.69 -1.12 -6.89
N ILE A 385 0.98 -0.49 -7.84
CA ILE A 385 0.94 -0.96 -9.24
C ILE A 385 2.35 -0.97 -9.83
N LEU A 386 3.14 0.09 -9.60
CA LEU A 386 4.51 0.13 -10.08
C LEU A 386 5.39 -0.94 -9.42
N VAL A 387 5.28 -1.14 -8.10
CA VAL A 387 6.01 -2.19 -7.37
C VAL A 387 5.71 -3.56 -7.96
N SER A 388 4.44 -3.90 -8.16
CA SER A 388 4.03 -5.20 -8.71
C SER A 388 4.58 -5.42 -10.13
N ARG A 389 4.54 -4.38 -10.98
CA ARG A 389 5.08 -4.47 -12.36
C ARG A 389 6.59 -4.60 -12.36
N LEU A 390 7.29 -3.87 -11.50
CA LEU A 390 8.75 -3.99 -11.34
C LEU A 390 9.13 -5.37 -10.79
N SER A 391 8.43 -5.86 -9.76
CA SER A 391 8.67 -7.18 -9.17
C SER A 391 8.50 -8.30 -10.21
N THR A 392 7.40 -8.26 -10.97
CA THR A 392 7.13 -9.22 -12.06
C THR A 392 8.24 -9.23 -13.10
N SER A 393 8.68 -8.04 -13.55
CA SER A 393 9.77 -7.92 -14.53
C SER A 393 11.12 -8.46 -14.00
N LEU A 394 11.40 -8.26 -12.70
CA LEU A 394 12.63 -8.74 -12.05
C LEU A 394 12.63 -10.26 -11.90
N HIS A 395 11.51 -10.85 -11.47
CA HIS A 395 11.34 -12.30 -11.39
C HIS A 395 11.44 -12.97 -12.77
N ALA A 396 10.81 -12.38 -13.78
CA ALA A 396 10.92 -12.86 -15.17
C ALA A 396 12.37 -12.81 -15.68
N ALA A 397 13.09 -11.71 -15.42
CA ALA A 397 14.49 -11.55 -15.80
C ALA A 397 15.41 -12.56 -15.10
N LYS A 398 15.20 -12.82 -13.79
CA LYS A 398 15.96 -13.81 -13.03
C LYS A 398 15.74 -15.23 -13.57
N LEU A 399 14.50 -15.59 -13.86
CA LEU A 399 14.15 -16.90 -14.42
C LEU A 399 14.69 -17.08 -15.85
N ALA A 400 14.78 -16.01 -16.64
CA ALA A 400 15.44 -16.05 -17.94
C ALA A 400 16.96 -16.28 -17.81
N LEU A 401 17.61 -15.63 -16.82
CA LEU A 401 19.03 -15.81 -16.52
C LEU A 401 19.35 -17.23 -16.02
N GLU A 402 18.55 -17.75 -15.07
CA GLU A 402 18.73 -19.10 -14.51
C GLU A 402 18.53 -20.22 -15.54
N ARG A 403 17.67 -20.01 -16.54
CA ARG A 403 17.41 -21.02 -17.59
C ARG A 403 18.42 -21.02 -18.73
N ALA A 404 19.42 -20.13 -18.71
CA ALA A 404 20.42 -19.97 -19.78
C ALA A 404 19.80 -19.95 -21.19
N LEU A 405 18.57 -19.44 -21.33
CA LEU A 405 17.92 -19.28 -22.62
C LEU A 405 18.53 -18.03 -23.27
N PRO A 406 19.29 -18.16 -24.38
CA PRO A 406 19.72 -17.00 -25.12
C PRO A 406 18.46 -16.39 -25.73
N THR A 407 18.06 -15.23 -25.22
CA THR A 407 16.93 -14.45 -25.73
C THR A 407 15.56 -15.11 -25.50
N TYR A 408 15.09 -15.13 -24.25
CA TYR A 408 13.66 -15.28 -24.00
C TYR A 408 12.96 -13.92 -24.12
N SER A 409 12.56 -13.58 -25.35
CA SER A 409 11.36 -12.76 -25.55
C SER A 409 10.18 -13.65 -25.16
N THR A 410 9.52 -13.35 -24.04
CA THR A 410 8.21 -13.95 -23.75
C THR A 410 7.30 -13.76 -24.96
N PRO A 411 6.42 -14.72 -25.29
CA PRO A 411 5.31 -14.46 -26.20
C PRO A 411 4.23 -13.65 -25.46
N SER A 412 4.58 -12.50 -24.88
CA SER A 412 3.60 -11.45 -24.65
C SER A 412 3.57 -10.61 -25.93
N LYS A 413 2.38 -10.36 -26.48
CA LYS A 413 2.20 -9.62 -27.74
C LYS A 413 2.74 -8.16 -27.68
N HIS A 414 3.29 -7.71 -26.55
CA HIS A 414 3.74 -6.34 -26.33
C HIS A 414 5.05 -6.29 -25.54
N PRO A 415 6.08 -5.56 -26.01
CA PRO A 415 7.30 -5.33 -25.24
C PRO A 415 6.96 -4.66 -23.90
N GLU A 416 7.57 -5.14 -22.81
CA GLU A 416 7.35 -4.56 -21.48
C GLU A 416 7.74 -3.06 -21.48
N PRO A 417 6.86 -2.17 -20.98
CA PRO A 417 7.13 -0.74 -20.98
C PRO A 417 8.28 -0.39 -20.06
N SER A 418 9.07 0.62 -20.46
CA SER A 418 10.15 1.11 -19.61
C SER A 418 9.60 1.57 -18.24
N PRO A 419 10.38 1.40 -17.15
CA PRO A 419 9.99 1.86 -15.81
C PRO A 419 9.59 3.34 -15.80
N LEU A 420 10.35 4.18 -16.50
CA LEU A 420 10.09 5.61 -16.61
C LEU A 420 8.78 5.90 -17.36
N LEU A 421 8.47 5.17 -18.44
CA LEU A 421 7.19 5.31 -19.13
C LEU A 421 6.02 4.95 -18.22
N SER A 422 6.18 3.90 -17.42
CA SER A 422 5.17 3.45 -16.46
C SER A 422 4.92 4.49 -15.36
N MET A 423 5.99 5.08 -14.82
CA MET A 423 5.92 6.17 -13.84
C MET A 423 5.19 7.41 -14.42
N ILE A 424 5.58 7.87 -15.60
CA ILE A 424 4.94 9.03 -16.25
C ILE A 424 3.48 8.75 -16.53
N THR A 425 3.16 7.56 -17.03
CA THR A 425 1.78 7.16 -17.35
C THR A 425 0.90 7.15 -16.10
N LEU A 426 1.38 6.54 -14.99
CA LEU A 426 0.66 6.51 -13.72
C LEU A 426 0.46 7.91 -13.15
N LEU A 427 1.47 8.78 -13.20
CA LEU A 427 1.34 10.18 -12.80
C LEU A 427 0.21 10.88 -13.58
N VAL A 428 0.21 10.77 -14.91
CA VAL A 428 -0.79 11.42 -15.77
C VAL A 428 -2.20 10.88 -15.52
N ILE A 429 -2.37 9.58 -15.27
CA ILE A 429 -3.68 8.98 -14.98
C ILE A 429 -4.23 9.44 -13.62
N THR A 430 -3.39 9.65 -12.62
CA THR A 430 -3.85 10.06 -11.27
C THR A 430 -4.38 11.50 -11.20
N LEU A 431 -3.95 12.39 -12.09
CA LEU A 431 -4.41 13.79 -12.13
C LEU A 431 -5.91 13.97 -12.39
N PRO A 432 -6.50 13.41 -13.47
CA PRO A 432 -7.94 13.54 -13.69
C PRO A 432 -8.74 12.87 -12.57
N VAL A 433 -8.21 11.79 -11.97
CA VAL A 433 -8.83 11.11 -10.83
C VAL A 433 -8.92 12.04 -9.61
N GLU A 434 -7.85 12.75 -9.28
CA GLU A 434 -7.84 13.74 -8.19
C GLU A 434 -8.78 14.92 -8.47
N VAL A 435 -8.81 15.42 -9.72
CA VAL A 435 -9.72 16.50 -10.10
C VAL A 435 -11.19 16.06 -9.96
N ILE A 436 -11.52 14.83 -10.38
CA ILE A 436 -12.85 14.26 -10.20
C ILE A 436 -13.18 14.16 -8.71
N PHE A 437 -12.24 13.70 -7.88
CA PHE A 437 -12.43 13.59 -6.44
C PHE A 437 -12.74 14.95 -5.78
N LEU A 438 -11.91 15.96 -6.02
CA LEU A 438 -12.14 17.32 -5.49
C LEU A 438 -13.46 17.91 -6.03
N GLY A 439 -13.80 17.66 -7.29
CA GLY A 439 -15.06 18.06 -7.89
C GLY A 439 -16.28 17.39 -7.23
N ILE A 440 -16.18 16.12 -6.84
CA ILE A 440 -17.24 15.43 -6.09
C ILE A 440 -17.39 16.04 -4.69
N LEU A 441 -16.28 16.36 -4.01
CA LEU A 441 -16.34 16.96 -2.67
C LEU A 441 -17.05 18.33 -2.67
N ASP A 442 -16.74 19.18 -3.64
CA ASP A 442 -17.40 20.48 -3.80
C ASP A 442 -18.84 20.33 -4.30
N GLY A 443 -19.07 19.44 -5.29
CA GLY A 443 -20.37 19.20 -5.90
C GLY A 443 -21.41 18.57 -4.95
N LEU A 444 -20.98 17.70 -4.03
CA LEU A 444 -21.84 17.14 -2.98
C LEU A 444 -22.01 18.10 -1.78
N GLY A 445 -21.35 19.26 -1.80
CA GLY A 445 -21.38 20.23 -0.71
C GLY A 445 -20.67 19.76 0.56
N TRP A 446 -19.79 18.76 0.47
CA TRP A 446 -19.08 18.25 1.65
C TRP A 446 -18.01 19.23 2.13
N LEU A 447 -17.34 19.92 1.19
CA LEU A 447 -16.32 20.94 1.48
C LEU A 447 -16.45 22.10 0.49
N ASN A 448 -16.32 23.34 0.97
CA ASN A 448 -16.07 24.51 0.12
C ASN A 448 -14.57 24.62 -0.09
N LEU A 449 -14.14 24.38 -1.33
CA LEU A 449 -12.74 24.41 -1.71
C LEU A 449 -12.45 25.74 -2.44
N PRO A 450 -11.75 26.70 -1.82
CA PRO A 450 -11.37 27.91 -2.54
C PRO A 450 -10.43 27.54 -3.69
N PHE A 451 -10.52 28.25 -4.81
CA PHE A 451 -9.71 27.97 -6.00
C PHE A 451 -8.21 27.84 -5.68
N LEU A 452 -7.70 28.70 -4.79
CA LEU A 452 -6.32 28.64 -4.32
C LEU A 452 -5.98 27.29 -3.67
N PHE A 453 -6.88 26.76 -2.83
CA PHE A 453 -6.69 25.45 -2.20
C PHE A 453 -6.67 24.33 -3.24
N VAL A 454 -7.57 24.36 -4.24
CA VAL A 454 -7.59 23.36 -5.31
C VAL A 454 -6.26 23.33 -6.07
N VAL A 455 -5.71 24.49 -6.43
CA VAL A 455 -4.41 24.60 -7.13
C VAL A 455 -3.27 24.02 -6.28
N PHE A 456 -3.16 24.41 -5.00
CA PHE A 456 -2.13 23.87 -4.11
C PHE A 456 -2.33 22.38 -3.82
N SER A 457 -3.58 21.93 -3.63
CA SER A 457 -3.91 20.52 -3.38
C SER A 457 -3.47 19.64 -4.55
N ILE A 458 -3.79 20.03 -5.79
CA ILE A 458 -3.34 19.31 -6.98
C ILE A 458 -1.81 19.33 -7.07
N GLY A 459 -1.16 20.47 -6.80
CA GLY A 459 0.30 20.57 -6.81
C GLY A 459 0.97 19.64 -5.79
N PHE A 460 0.50 19.62 -4.55
CA PHE A 460 1.00 18.71 -3.51
C PHE A 460 0.66 17.25 -3.78
N PHE A 461 -0.49 16.97 -4.38
CA PHE A 461 -0.86 15.64 -4.86
C PHE A 461 0.12 15.14 -5.94
N CYS A 462 0.46 15.96 -6.93
CA CYS A 462 1.51 15.63 -7.91
C CYS A 462 2.83 15.28 -7.23
N CYS A 463 3.24 16.08 -6.24
CA CYS A 463 4.46 15.80 -5.47
C CYS A 463 4.36 14.47 -4.72
N ALA A 464 3.21 14.15 -4.12
CA ALA A 464 2.97 12.88 -3.44
C ALA A 464 3.05 11.69 -4.39
N VAL A 465 2.41 11.76 -5.57
CA VAL A 465 2.48 10.71 -6.60
C VAL A 465 3.91 10.54 -7.13
N LEU A 466 4.62 11.64 -7.40
CA LEU A 466 6.02 11.57 -7.83
C LEU A 466 6.91 10.92 -6.75
N ALA A 467 6.77 11.33 -5.50
CA ALA A 467 7.47 10.72 -4.37
C ALA A 467 7.13 9.22 -4.27
N SER A 468 5.86 8.86 -4.41
CA SER A 468 5.40 7.46 -4.43
C SER A 468 6.09 6.61 -5.47
N LEU A 469 6.13 7.08 -6.72
CA LEU A 469 6.70 6.35 -7.84
C LEU A 469 8.22 6.22 -7.70
N ILE A 470 8.91 7.27 -7.24
CA ILE A 470 10.35 7.24 -6.98
C ILE A 470 10.66 6.26 -5.85
N ILE A 471 9.93 6.33 -4.74
CA ILE A 471 10.12 5.44 -3.59
C ILE A 471 9.83 4.00 -3.99
N ALA A 472 8.75 3.72 -4.73
CA ALA A 472 8.44 2.40 -5.25
C ALA A 472 9.61 1.83 -6.08
N HIS A 473 10.15 2.61 -7.01
CA HIS A 473 11.26 2.18 -7.84
C HIS A 473 12.54 1.89 -7.03
N LEU A 474 12.92 2.82 -6.14
CA LEU A 474 14.12 2.69 -5.31
C LEU A 474 13.99 1.53 -4.31
N LEU A 475 12.84 1.41 -3.65
CA LEU A 475 12.60 0.39 -2.64
C LEU A 475 12.58 -1.01 -3.25
N THR A 476 11.93 -1.19 -4.40
CA THR A 476 11.91 -2.47 -5.12
C THR A 476 13.31 -2.92 -5.51
N ASN A 477 14.11 -2.03 -6.12
CA ASN A 477 15.48 -2.36 -6.52
C ASN A 477 16.39 -2.64 -5.32
N PHE A 478 16.24 -1.87 -4.23
CA PHE A 478 17.01 -2.07 -3.00
C PHE A 478 16.70 -3.39 -2.28
N LEU A 479 15.42 -3.78 -2.24
CA LEU A 479 15.02 -5.05 -1.65
C LEU A 479 15.47 -6.23 -2.52
N TRP A 480 15.35 -6.07 -3.84
CA TRP A 480 15.85 -7.05 -4.81
C TRP A 480 17.36 -7.27 -4.67
N SER A 481 18.15 -6.20 -4.53
CA SER A 481 19.60 -6.30 -4.32
C SER A 481 19.97 -7.00 -3.01
N LYS A 482 19.02 -7.16 -2.08
CA LYS A 482 19.18 -7.88 -0.81
C LYS A 482 18.55 -9.27 -0.80
N ASN A 483 18.20 -9.83 -1.97
CA ASN A 483 17.51 -11.12 -2.11
C ASN A 483 16.20 -11.19 -1.30
N ARG A 484 15.46 -10.08 -1.22
CA ARG A 484 14.13 -10.02 -0.59
C ARG A 484 13.09 -9.79 -1.66
N ASP A 485 12.00 -10.54 -1.59
CA ASP A 485 10.88 -10.42 -2.53
C ASP A 485 10.21 -9.04 -2.41
N PRO A 486 10.23 -8.20 -3.47
CA PRO A 486 9.64 -6.87 -3.42
C PRO A 486 8.14 -6.88 -3.15
N ASP A 487 7.39 -7.88 -3.64
CA ASP A 487 5.93 -7.91 -3.42
C ASP A 487 5.59 -8.11 -1.94
N MET A 488 6.37 -8.92 -1.23
CA MET A 488 6.14 -9.19 0.20
C MET A 488 6.67 -8.08 1.12
N TYR A 489 7.78 -7.42 0.74
CA TYR A 489 8.48 -6.46 1.61
C TYR A 489 8.25 -5.00 1.23
N ALA A 490 8.18 -4.68 -0.06
CA ALA A 490 8.08 -3.30 -0.52
C ALA A 490 6.68 -2.74 -0.30
N LEU A 491 5.63 -3.51 -0.58
CA LEU A 491 4.24 -3.02 -0.51
C LEU A 491 3.86 -2.50 0.89
N PRO A 492 4.10 -3.22 2.01
CA PRO A 492 3.74 -2.69 3.32
C PRO A 492 4.51 -1.43 3.70
N ILE A 493 5.82 -1.42 3.41
CA ILE A 493 6.70 -0.29 3.75
C ILE A 493 6.37 0.94 2.89
N HIS A 494 6.15 0.73 1.59
CA HIS A 494 5.78 1.78 0.64
C HIS A 494 4.46 2.43 1.02
N SER A 495 3.43 1.62 1.27
CA SER A 495 2.11 2.10 1.67
C SER A 495 2.19 2.95 2.96
N ALA A 496 2.88 2.45 3.99
CA ALA A 496 3.05 3.19 5.24
C ALA A 496 3.82 4.52 5.05
N LEU A 497 4.81 4.54 4.15
CA LEU A 497 5.55 5.75 3.84
C LEU A 497 4.70 6.77 3.07
N MET A 498 3.81 6.31 2.18
CA MET A 498 2.86 7.18 1.47
C MET A 498 1.79 7.75 2.38
N ASP A 499 1.33 6.98 3.35
CA ASP A 499 0.48 7.47 4.45
C ASP A 499 1.13 8.65 5.18
N LEU A 500 2.40 8.53 5.54
CA LEU A 500 3.11 9.59 6.25
C LEU A 500 3.41 10.80 5.35
N ILE A 501 4.00 10.58 4.17
CA ILE A 501 4.38 11.66 3.24
C ILE A 501 3.14 12.41 2.76
N GLY A 502 2.08 11.69 2.36
CA GLY A 502 0.83 12.29 1.88
C GLY A 502 0.21 13.22 2.93
N GLN A 503 0.09 12.77 4.17
CA GLN A 503 -0.46 13.61 5.24
C GLN A 503 0.44 14.81 5.59
N LEU A 504 1.76 14.65 5.59
CA LEU A 504 2.68 15.78 5.81
C LEU A 504 2.59 16.84 4.68
N LEU A 505 2.49 16.40 3.43
CA LEU A 505 2.27 17.30 2.30
C LEU A 505 0.91 17.99 2.37
N LEU A 506 -0.13 17.29 2.84
CA LEU A 506 -1.44 17.88 3.09
C LEU A 506 -1.39 18.96 4.18
N VAL A 507 -0.71 18.68 5.29
CA VAL A 507 -0.49 19.67 6.35
C VAL A 507 0.19 20.91 5.79
N LEU A 508 1.24 20.74 4.98
CA LEU A 508 1.93 21.85 4.33
C LEU A 508 1.00 22.64 3.39
N CYS A 509 0.12 21.95 2.64
CA CYS A 509 -0.91 22.57 1.83
C CYS A 509 -1.84 23.47 2.67
N PHE A 510 -2.37 22.94 3.78
CA PHE A 510 -3.23 23.69 4.69
C PHE A 510 -2.54 24.89 5.33
N GLU A 511 -1.29 24.73 5.80
CA GLU A 511 -0.54 25.83 6.41
C GLU A 511 -0.24 26.96 5.41
N ILE A 512 0.16 26.63 4.17
CA ILE A 512 0.42 27.62 3.12
C ILE A 512 -0.87 28.35 2.74
N VAL A 513 -1.95 27.61 2.48
CA VAL A 513 -3.23 28.22 2.07
C VAL A 513 -3.81 29.06 3.21
N SER A 514 -3.68 28.61 4.46
CA SER A 514 -4.11 29.37 5.64
C SER A 514 -3.31 30.66 5.82
N GLY A 515 -1.98 30.61 5.59
CA GLY A 515 -1.11 31.79 5.60
C GLY A 515 -1.45 32.79 4.49
N LEU A 516 -1.97 32.32 3.35
CA LEU A 516 -2.45 33.14 2.23
C LEU A 516 -3.91 33.62 2.41
N GLY A 517 -4.57 33.31 3.53
CA GLY A 517 -5.92 33.76 3.85
C GLY A 517 -7.05 32.85 3.31
N GLY A 518 -6.74 31.72 2.68
CA GLY A 518 -7.73 30.72 2.29
C GLY A 518 -8.16 29.87 3.48
N LYS A 519 -9.47 29.74 3.70
CA LYS A 519 -10.03 28.82 4.71
C LYS A 519 -10.95 27.82 4.03
N VAL A 520 -10.61 26.54 4.13
CA VAL A 520 -11.51 25.43 3.78
C VAL A 520 -12.60 25.37 4.84
N ARG A 521 -13.87 25.23 4.42
CA ARG A 521 -15.02 25.16 5.32
C ARG A 521 -16.07 24.18 4.81
N MET A 522 -16.79 23.47 5.68
CA MET A 522 -17.98 22.72 5.25
C MET A 522 -19.06 23.64 4.66
N LYS A 523 -19.78 23.18 3.63
CA LYS A 523 -20.97 23.86 3.10
C LYS A 523 -22.16 23.36 3.90
N SER A 524 -22.75 24.25 4.71
CA SER A 524 -23.91 23.92 5.53
C SER A 524 -25.14 23.63 4.69
#